data_AF-A0A6A5EBT2-F1
#
_entry.id   AF-A0A6A5EBT2-F1
#
_cell.length_a   1.000
_cell.length_b   1.000
_cell.length_c   1.000
_cell.angle_alpha   90.00
_cell.angle_beta   90.00
_cell.angle_gamma   90.00
#
_symmetry.space_group_name_H-M   'P 1'
#
loop_
_entity.id
_entity.type
_entity.pdbx_description
1 polymer ?
#
loop_
_entity_poly.entity_id
_entity_poly.type
_entity_poly.pdbx_seq_one_letter_code
_entity_poly.pdbx_strand_id
1 'polypeptide(L)'
;MPGLDAQKHKKHNCAPINEAAEPCRAKLKLKVLHLKTKLGSFKAQKLTCDKMASHIKLQAQQTEKTIKEEFQKLYQFLRAEEAARIDAVRNEATLKSEAMNIRMVNLTTEISSLTDKIQTIEREMKAEDFSFMLNVKDTMVRSQCNLPNPETPSEALIDEAKHLGNLQFTVWKKMKNIIQYTFADLRSLLIPSKKGTRNMNI
;
A
#
# COMPACT_ATOMS: atom_id res chain seq x y z
N MET A 1 -93.00 0.75 30.67
CA MET A 1 -92.49 0.33 31.99
C MET A 1 -91.00 0.68 32.09
N PRO A 2 -90.63 1.76 32.81
CA PRO A 2 -89.26 2.00 33.23
C PRO A 2 -89.06 1.42 34.64
N GLY A 3 -88.04 0.59 34.91
CA GLY A 3 -87.82 0.20 36.30
C GLY A 3 -86.90 -0.96 36.67
N LEU A 4 -86.05 -1.51 35.80
CA LEU A 4 -85.12 -2.58 36.19
C LEU A 4 -83.66 -2.13 36.39
N ASP A 5 -83.27 -0.96 35.89
CA ASP A 5 -81.89 -0.45 36.06
C ASP A 5 -81.71 0.41 37.31
N ALA A 6 -82.76 1.05 37.83
CA ALA A 6 -82.66 2.02 38.93
C ALA A 6 -82.22 1.40 40.28
N GLN A 7 -82.54 0.13 40.54
CA GLN A 7 -82.19 -0.54 41.80
C GLN A 7 -80.68 -0.79 41.93
N LYS A 8 -79.97 -0.92 40.80
CA LYS A 8 -78.51 -1.11 40.76
C LYS A 8 -77.71 0.17 41.06
N HIS A 9 -78.35 1.35 41.05
CA HIS A 9 -77.68 2.64 41.22
C HIS A 9 -78.00 3.36 42.54
N LYS A 10 -78.76 2.77 43.48
CA LYS A 10 -79.14 3.39 44.77
C LYS A 10 -77.97 3.85 45.66
N LYS A 11 -76.77 3.27 45.48
CA LYS A 11 -75.55 3.65 46.23
C LYS A 11 -74.66 4.67 45.49
N HIS A 12 -75.01 5.03 44.26
CA HIS A 12 -74.20 5.94 43.45
C HIS A 12 -74.80 7.34 43.49
N ASN A 13 -73.95 8.34 43.73
CA ASN A 13 -74.34 9.73 43.63
C ASN A 13 -74.41 10.11 42.15
N CYS A 14 -75.60 10.44 41.65
CA CYS A 14 -75.82 10.84 40.26
C CYS A 14 -75.61 12.35 40.12
N ALA A 15 -74.68 12.77 39.25
CA ALA A 15 -74.45 14.16 38.91
C ALA A 15 -74.96 14.45 37.48
N PRO A 16 -75.49 15.65 37.20
CA PRO A 16 -75.85 16.04 35.84
C PRO A 16 -74.60 16.08 34.95
N ILE A 17 -74.78 15.74 33.68
CA ILE A 17 -73.68 15.41 32.75
C ILE A 17 -72.67 16.56 32.57
N ASN A 18 -73.14 17.80 32.69
CA ASN A 18 -72.34 19.02 32.62
C ASN A 18 -71.37 19.16 33.80
N GLU A 19 -71.81 18.83 35.02
CA GLU A 19 -70.99 18.87 36.24
C GLU A 19 -69.91 17.76 36.25
N ALA A 20 -70.23 16.58 35.71
CA ALA A 20 -69.26 15.49 35.57
C ALA A 20 -68.27 15.70 34.40
N ALA A 21 -68.65 16.45 33.37
CA ALA A 21 -67.84 16.66 32.16
C ALA A 21 -66.64 17.60 32.37
N GLU A 22 -66.79 18.67 33.15
CA GLU A 22 -65.71 19.67 33.32
C GLU A 22 -64.45 19.10 34.02
N PRO A 23 -64.55 18.32 35.12
CA PRO A 23 -63.39 17.64 35.71
C PRO A 23 -62.71 16.68 34.72
N CYS A 24 -63.48 15.98 33.89
CA CYS A 24 -62.96 15.10 32.85
C CYS A 24 -62.21 15.90 31.77
N ARG A 25 -62.77 17.04 31.31
CA ARG A 25 -62.12 17.95 30.36
C ARG A 25 -60.82 18.51 30.92
N ALA A 26 -60.78 18.91 32.20
CA ALA A 26 -59.56 19.39 32.85
C ALA A 26 -58.46 18.31 32.89
N LYS A 27 -58.82 17.07 33.26
CA LYS A 27 -57.89 15.93 33.25
C LYS A 27 -57.37 15.63 31.84
N LEU A 28 -58.22 15.74 30.82
CA LEU A 28 -57.81 15.61 29.42
C LEU A 28 -56.87 16.73 28.97
N LYS A 29 -57.13 17.99 29.36
CA LYS A 29 -56.24 19.12 29.07
C LYS A 29 -54.82 18.88 29.61
N LEU A 30 -54.69 18.38 30.85
CA LEU A 30 -53.39 18.01 31.43
C LEU A 30 -52.68 16.91 30.63
N LYS A 31 -53.42 15.86 30.23
CA LYS A 31 -52.86 14.81 29.36
C LYS A 31 -52.40 15.37 28.01
N VAL A 32 -53.14 16.28 27.41
CA VAL A 32 -52.77 16.95 26.16
C VAL A 32 -51.47 17.78 26.33
N LEU A 33 -51.31 18.51 27.44
CA LEU A 33 -50.07 19.24 27.72
C LEU A 33 -48.86 18.31 27.86
N HIS A 34 -49.03 17.17 28.54
CA HIS A 34 -47.99 16.14 28.62
C HIS A 34 -47.61 15.60 27.23
N LEU A 35 -48.61 15.28 26.39
CA LEU A 35 -48.39 14.81 25.03
C LEU A 35 -47.67 15.85 24.16
N LYS A 36 -48.02 17.14 24.28
CA LYS A 36 -47.31 18.23 23.58
C LYS A 36 -45.84 18.33 24.01
N THR A 37 -45.56 18.17 25.29
CA THR A 37 -44.18 18.18 25.82
C THR A 37 -43.37 17.01 25.27
N LYS A 38 -43.93 15.78 25.30
CA LYS A 38 -43.29 14.61 24.66
C LYS A 38 -43.08 14.82 23.16
N LEU A 39 -44.07 15.36 22.44
CA LEU A 39 -43.92 15.64 21.02
C LEU A 39 -42.71 16.55 20.75
N GLY A 40 -42.50 17.58 21.58
CA GLY A 40 -41.32 18.43 21.51
C GLY A 40 -40.01 17.67 21.71
N SER A 41 -39.92 16.81 22.73
CA SER A 41 -38.70 16.01 22.99
C SER A 41 -38.39 15.04 21.86
N PHE A 42 -39.41 14.38 21.28
CA PHE A 42 -39.23 13.48 20.14
C PHE A 42 -38.79 14.23 18.88
N LYS A 43 -39.33 15.44 18.62
CA LYS A 43 -38.87 16.28 17.50
C LYS A 43 -37.40 16.71 17.68
N ALA A 44 -37.00 17.11 18.88
CA ALA A 44 -35.61 17.47 19.18
C ALA A 44 -34.66 16.28 19.00
N GLN A 45 -35.04 15.10 19.51
CA GLN A 45 -34.24 13.89 19.36
C GLN A 45 -34.11 13.48 17.89
N LYS A 46 -35.18 13.60 17.10
CA LYS A 46 -35.15 13.32 15.66
C LYS A 46 -34.11 14.20 14.94
N LEU A 47 -34.10 15.50 15.20
CA LEU A 47 -33.11 16.43 14.61
C LEU A 47 -31.67 16.05 14.98
N THR A 48 -31.44 15.60 16.21
CA THR A 48 -30.11 15.11 16.63
C THR A 48 -29.72 13.83 15.88
N CYS A 49 -30.64 12.88 15.72
CA CYS A 49 -30.40 11.67 14.94
C CYS A 49 -30.12 11.97 13.46
N ASP A 50 -30.88 12.90 12.86
CA ASP A 50 -30.69 13.32 11.46
C ASP A 50 -29.27 13.90 11.25
N LYS A 51 -28.82 14.78 12.17
CA LYS A 51 -27.45 15.33 12.14
C LYS A 51 -26.38 14.23 12.28
N MET A 52 -26.61 13.28 13.18
CA MET A 52 -25.68 12.17 13.42
C MET A 52 -25.55 11.27 12.18
N ALA A 53 -26.67 10.98 11.50
CA ALA A 53 -26.65 10.21 10.25
C ALA A 53 -25.82 10.92 9.16
N SER A 54 -25.96 12.24 9.02
CA SER A 54 -25.11 13.02 8.11
C SER A 54 -23.63 12.97 8.49
N HIS A 55 -23.31 13.09 9.79
CA HIS A 55 -21.93 13.01 10.27
C HIS A 55 -21.30 11.63 10.01
N ILE A 56 -22.04 10.54 10.24
CA ILE A 56 -21.56 9.17 9.95
C ILE A 56 -21.17 9.04 8.48
N LYS A 57 -22.00 9.56 7.56
CA LYS A 57 -21.70 9.51 6.12
C LYS A 57 -20.44 10.30 5.78
N LEU A 58 -20.29 11.51 6.32
CA LEU A 58 -19.09 12.33 6.10
C LEU A 58 -17.82 11.67 6.66
N GLN A 59 -17.92 11.11 7.88
CA GLN A 59 -16.80 10.42 8.52
C GLN A 59 -16.37 9.18 7.74
N ALA A 60 -17.32 8.41 7.21
CA ALA A 60 -17.02 7.26 6.35
C ALA A 60 -16.23 7.70 5.10
N GLN A 61 -16.70 8.73 4.40
CA GLN A 61 -16.02 9.26 3.21
C GLN A 61 -14.61 9.77 3.52
N GLN A 62 -14.45 10.50 4.62
CA GLN A 62 -13.13 11.00 5.03
C GLN A 62 -12.18 9.85 5.40
N THR A 63 -12.68 8.84 6.11
CA THR A 63 -11.88 7.66 6.50
C THR A 63 -11.45 6.87 5.27
N GLU A 64 -12.35 6.63 4.31
CA GLU A 64 -12.04 5.98 3.04
C GLU A 64 -10.96 6.74 2.26
N LYS A 65 -11.05 8.08 2.22
CA LYS A 65 -10.05 8.93 1.59
C LYS A 65 -8.69 8.77 2.24
N THR A 66 -8.62 8.84 3.57
CA THR A 66 -7.36 8.65 4.31
C THR A 66 -6.75 7.26 4.05
N ILE A 67 -7.57 6.19 4.08
CA ILE A 67 -7.10 4.83 3.77
C ILE A 67 -6.46 4.80 2.38
N LYS A 68 -7.13 5.36 1.36
CA LYS A 68 -6.60 5.41 -0.01
C LYS A 68 -5.28 6.17 -0.09
N GLU A 69 -5.17 7.31 0.59
CA GLU A 69 -3.95 8.12 0.62
C GLU A 69 -2.77 7.36 1.27
N GLU A 70 -2.99 6.64 2.37
CA GLU A 70 -1.93 5.83 3.00
C GLU A 70 -1.47 4.68 2.08
N PHE A 71 -2.39 3.94 1.46
CA PHE A 71 -2.02 2.90 0.50
C PHE A 71 -1.28 3.47 -0.71
N GLN A 72 -1.65 4.66 -1.19
CA GLN A 72 -0.97 5.30 -2.31
C GLN A 72 0.50 5.59 -2.00
N LYS A 73 0.84 6.01 -0.77
CA LYS A 73 2.24 6.18 -0.34
C LYS A 73 3.01 4.87 -0.41
N LEU A 74 2.39 3.76 0.03
CA LEU A 74 3.00 2.44 -0.04
C LEU A 74 3.25 2.00 -1.49
N TYR A 75 2.28 2.20 -2.38
CA TYR A 75 2.45 1.88 -3.80
C TYR A 75 3.54 2.70 -4.47
N GLN A 76 3.63 4.00 -4.17
CA GLN A 76 4.69 4.87 -4.68
C GLN A 76 6.07 4.38 -4.24
N PHE A 77 6.22 4.05 -2.95
CA PHE A 77 7.45 3.47 -2.42
C PHE A 77 7.84 2.18 -3.13
N LEU A 78 6.91 1.24 -3.27
CA LEU A 78 7.17 -0.05 -3.90
C LEU A 78 7.60 0.11 -5.36
N ARG A 79 6.93 0.99 -6.13
CA ARG A 79 7.32 1.27 -7.53
C ARG A 79 8.71 1.90 -7.64
N ALA A 80 9.05 2.84 -6.75
CA ALA A 80 10.37 3.44 -6.75
C ALA A 80 11.47 2.42 -6.42
N GLU A 81 11.21 1.55 -5.44
CA GLU A 81 12.15 0.53 -4.97
C GLU A 81 12.30 -0.63 -5.98
N GLU A 82 11.26 -0.95 -6.77
CA GLU A 82 11.30 -1.84 -7.93
C GLU A 82 12.13 -1.23 -9.06
N ALA A 83 11.82 0.01 -9.48
CA ALA A 83 12.53 0.70 -10.56
C ALA A 83 14.03 0.83 -10.27
N ALA A 84 14.39 1.26 -9.05
CA ALA A 84 15.78 1.41 -8.65
C ALA A 84 16.58 0.10 -8.72
N ARG A 85 15.95 -1.05 -8.44
CA ARG A 85 16.61 -2.36 -8.56
C ARG A 85 16.75 -2.82 -9.99
N ILE A 86 15.72 -2.63 -10.81
CA ILE A 86 15.80 -2.94 -12.24
C ILE A 86 16.93 -2.14 -12.88
N ASP A 87 17.06 -0.86 -12.53
CA ASP A 87 18.14 0.00 -13.03
C ASP A 87 19.51 -0.46 -12.52
N ALA A 88 19.61 -0.93 -11.27
CA ALA A 88 20.86 -1.52 -10.77
C ALA A 88 21.30 -2.77 -11.56
N VAL A 89 20.36 -3.66 -11.91
CA VAL A 89 20.63 -4.84 -12.75
C VAL A 89 21.06 -4.41 -14.16
N ARG A 90 20.36 -3.43 -14.76
CA ARG A 90 20.71 -2.92 -16.10
C ARG A 90 22.10 -2.30 -16.14
N ASN A 91 22.45 -1.48 -15.14
CA ASN A 91 23.77 -0.88 -15.05
C ASN A 91 24.87 -1.95 -14.92
N GLU A 92 24.64 -2.98 -14.11
CA GLU A 92 25.57 -4.10 -14.01
C GLU A 92 25.72 -4.85 -15.34
N ALA A 93 24.62 -5.12 -16.03
CA ALA A 93 24.65 -5.75 -17.34
C ALA A 93 25.44 -4.93 -18.38
N THR A 94 25.24 -3.61 -18.41
CA THR A 94 25.97 -2.71 -19.30
C THR A 94 27.47 -2.76 -19.01
N LEU A 95 27.88 -2.64 -17.75
CA LEU A 95 29.30 -2.67 -17.38
C LEU A 95 29.97 -4.01 -17.72
N LYS A 96 29.31 -5.13 -17.41
CA LYS A 96 29.84 -6.47 -17.70
C LYS A 96 29.89 -6.77 -19.20
N SER A 97 28.89 -6.33 -19.96
CA SER A 97 28.88 -6.44 -21.42
C SER A 97 30.01 -5.65 -22.07
N GLU A 98 30.25 -4.41 -21.63
CA GLU A 98 31.33 -3.58 -22.15
C GLU A 98 32.71 -4.20 -21.87
N ALA A 99 32.90 -4.72 -20.65
CA ALA A 99 34.13 -5.44 -20.30
C ALA A 99 34.36 -6.67 -21.19
N MET A 100 33.29 -7.40 -21.55
CA MET A 100 33.38 -8.54 -22.47
C MET A 100 33.68 -8.11 -23.90
N ASN A 101 33.11 -6.99 -24.38
CA ASN A 101 33.42 -6.44 -25.70
C ASN A 101 34.90 -6.09 -25.83
N ILE A 102 35.47 -5.40 -24.84
CA ILE A 102 36.90 -5.06 -24.81
C ILE A 102 37.75 -6.33 -24.84
N ARG A 103 37.39 -7.35 -24.02
CA ARG A 103 38.10 -8.64 -24.01
C ARG A 103 38.03 -9.33 -25.37
N MET A 104 36.87 -9.31 -26.03
CA MET A 104 36.68 -9.90 -27.35
C MET A 104 37.54 -9.20 -28.41
N VAL A 105 37.63 -7.87 -28.38
CA VAL A 105 38.51 -7.10 -29.28
C VAL A 105 39.96 -7.50 -29.07
N ASN A 106 40.44 -7.54 -27.83
CA ASN A 106 41.82 -7.95 -27.53
C ASN A 106 42.11 -9.37 -28.01
N LEU A 107 41.21 -10.33 -27.74
CA LEU A 107 41.35 -11.71 -28.24
C LEU A 107 41.37 -11.76 -29.77
N THR A 108 40.54 -10.96 -30.44
CA THR A 108 40.53 -10.86 -31.91
C THR A 108 41.88 -10.39 -32.43
N THR A 109 42.46 -9.36 -31.80
CA THR A 109 43.79 -8.85 -32.15
C THR A 109 44.89 -9.89 -31.96
N GLU A 110 44.90 -10.60 -30.82
CA GLU A 110 45.88 -11.66 -30.56
C GLU A 110 45.74 -12.84 -31.53
N ILE A 111 44.51 -13.24 -31.85
CA ILE A 111 44.22 -14.28 -32.85
C ILE A 111 44.76 -13.85 -34.22
N SER A 112 44.50 -12.62 -34.66
CA SER A 112 45.01 -12.11 -35.94
C SER A 112 46.55 -12.10 -35.98
N SER A 113 47.19 -11.58 -34.93
CA SER A 113 48.66 -11.56 -34.80
C SER A 113 49.27 -12.96 -34.88
N LEU A 114 48.71 -13.92 -34.13
CA LEU A 114 49.16 -15.31 -34.18
C LEU A 114 48.91 -15.95 -35.54
N THR A 115 47.78 -15.66 -36.17
CA THR A 115 47.45 -16.16 -37.51
C THR A 115 48.46 -15.68 -38.54
N ASP A 116 48.76 -14.38 -38.57
CA ASP A 116 49.72 -13.78 -39.51
C ASP A 116 51.14 -14.34 -39.31
N LYS A 117 51.51 -14.56 -38.04
CA LYS A 117 52.79 -15.14 -37.66
C LYS A 117 52.91 -16.60 -38.11
N ILE A 118 51.87 -17.42 -37.88
CA ILE A 118 51.81 -18.80 -38.36
C ILE A 118 51.92 -18.83 -39.88
N GLN A 119 51.11 -18.04 -40.60
CA GLN A 119 51.16 -17.99 -42.06
C GLN A 119 52.53 -17.55 -42.60
N THR A 120 53.21 -16.64 -41.91
CA THR A 120 54.55 -16.20 -42.27
C THR A 120 55.56 -17.34 -42.11
N ILE A 121 55.54 -18.04 -40.97
CA ILE A 121 56.41 -19.18 -40.71
C ILE A 121 56.13 -20.32 -41.70
N GLU A 122 54.86 -20.64 -41.96
CA GLU A 122 54.47 -21.65 -42.93
C GLU A 122 54.94 -21.34 -44.35
N ARG A 123 54.97 -20.05 -44.75
CA ARG A 123 55.53 -19.64 -46.05
C ARG A 123 57.04 -19.81 -46.09
N GLU A 124 57.74 -19.43 -45.03
CA GLU A 124 59.20 -19.60 -44.94
C GLU A 124 59.60 -21.08 -44.93
N MET A 125 58.81 -21.95 -44.28
CA MET A 125 59.01 -23.40 -44.31
C MET A 125 58.83 -24.03 -45.70
N LYS A 126 58.11 -23.36 -46.60
CA LYS A 126 57.89 -23.81 -47.99
C LYS A 126 58.88 -23.20 -48.98
N ALA A 127 59.83 -22.37 -48.54
CA ALA A 127 60.85 -21.80 -49.40
C ALA A 127 61.83 -22.87 -49.92
N GLU A 128 62.53 -22.58 -51.02
CA GLU A 128 63.59 -23.45 -51.54
C GLU A 128 64.70 -23.67 -50.49
N ASP A 129 65.30 -24.87 -50.48
CA ASP A 129 66.21 -25.35 -49.42
C ASP A 129 67.32 -24.36 -49.06
N PHE A 130 67.96 -23.74 -50.06
CA PHE A 130 69.02 -22.77 -49.83
C PHE A 130 68.51 -21.51 -49.10
N SER A 131 67.35 -20.99 -49.47
CA SER A 131 66.70 -19.82 -48.86
C SER A 131 66.20 -20.14 -47.44
N PHE A 132 65.58 -21.31 -47.26
CA PHE A 132 65.15 -21.80 -45.95
C PHE A 132 66.33 -21.93 -44.99
N MET A 133 67.43 -22.59 -45.41
CA MET A 133 68.61 -22.78 -44.56
C MET A 133 69.29 -21.46 -44.17
N LEU A 134 69.22 -20.43 -45.02
CA LEU A 134 69.75 -19.10 -44.71
C LEU A 134 68.93 -18.42 -43.60
N ASN A 135 67.60 -18.56 -43.62
CA ASN A 135 66.68 -17.81 -42.75
C ASN A 135 66.18 -18.60 -41.52
N VAL A 136 66.45 -19.90 -41.42
CA VAL A 136 65.88 -20.80 -40.39
C VAL A 136 66.11 -20.32 -38.96
N LYS A 137 67.26 -19.71 -38.67
CA LYS A 137 67.56 -19.17 -37.32
C LYS A 137 66.61 -18.02 -36.96
N ASP A 138 66.37 -17.11 -37.89
CA ASP A 138 65.46 -15.98 -37.68
C ASP A 138 64.01 -16.46 -37.59
N THR A 139 63.62 -17.46 -38.39
CA THR A 139 62.31 -18.11 -38.29
C THR A 139 62.09 -18.78 -36.93
N MET A 140 63.12 -19.46 -36.38
CA MET A 140 63.05 -20.06 -35.04
C MET A 140 62.91 -19.02 -33.93
N VAL A 141 63.62 -17.89 -34.02
CA VAL A 141 63.43 -16.78 -33.06
C VAL A 141 62.02 -16.23 -33.19
N ARG A 142 61.54 -16.03 -34.42
CA ARG A 142 60.19 -15.55 -34.67
C ARG A 142 59.16 -16.51 -34.12
N SER A 143 59.31 -17.82 -34.24
CA SER A 143 58.30 -18.81 -33.82
C SER A 143 58.02 -18.84 -32.31
N GLN A 144 58.89 -18.28 -31.48
CA GLN A 144 58.69 -18.21 -30.03
C GLN A 144 57.42 -17.42 -29.69
N CYS A 145 56.57 -17.98 -28.83
CA CYS A 145 55.34 -17.35 -28.36
C CYS A 145 55.39 -17.21 -26.83
N ASN A 146 55.38 -15.96 -26.35
CA ASN A 146 55.40 -15.63 -24.92
C ASN A 146 54.04 -15.12 -24.42
N LEU A 147 52.99 -15.28 -25.22
CA LEU A 147 51.65 -14.84 -24.83
C LEU A 147 51.11 -15.75 -23.72
N PRO A 148 50.52 -15.19 -22.65
CA PRO A 148 49.84 -15.99 -21.64
C PRO A 148 48.60 -16.66 -22.26
N ASN A 149 48.21 -17.78 -21.67
CA ASN A 149 46.97 -18.45 -22.08
C ASN A 149 45.75 -17.56 -21.79
N PRO A 150 44.75 -17.54 -22.68
CA PRO A 150 43.52 -16.82 -22.41
C PRO A 150 42.75 -17.47 -21.25
N GLU A 151 42.39 -16.68 -20.25
CA GLU A 151 41.61 -17.15 -19.09
C GLU A 151 40.12 -16.80 -19.20
N THR A 152 39.27 -17.43 -18.40
CA THR A 152 37.86 -17.03 -18.30
C THR A 152 37.66 -16.21 -17.02
N PRO A 153 37.10 -14.99 -17.11
CA PRO A 153 36.84 -14.18 -15.92
C PRO A 153 35.73 -14.77 -15.05
N SER A 154 35.99 -14.88 -13.74
CA SER A 154 35.08 -15.53 -12.76
C SER A 154 33.81 -14.73 -12.44
N GLU A 155 33.75 -13.44 -12.76
CA GLU A 155 32.63 -12.53 -12.41
C GLU A 155 31.99 -11.87 -13.65
N ALA A 156 31.97 -12.58 -14.78
CA ALA A 156 31.49 -12.03 -16.05
C ALA A 156 29.96 -11.91 -16.15
N LEU A 157 29.21 -12.71 -15.39
CA LEU A 157 27.74 -12.78 -15.45
C LEU A 157 27.09 -11.95 -14.34
N ILE A 158 25.80 -11.67 -14.47
CA ILE A 158 25.02 -10.92 -13.47
C ILE A 158 25.09 -11.61 -12.11
N ASP A 159 25.33 -10.82 -11.06
CA ASP A 159 25.27 -11.27 -9.68
C ASP A 159 23.82 -11.32 -9.20
N GLU A 160 23.12 -12.41 -9.56
CA GLU A 160 21.72 -12.61 -9.18
C GLU A 160 21.54 -12.62 -7.65
N ALA A 161 22.51 -13.15 -6.90
CA ALA A 161 22.44 -13.22 -5.44
C ALA A 161 22.42 -11.83 -4.81
N LYS A 162 23.22 -10.89 -5.32
CA LYS A 162 23.21 -9.47 -4.91
C LYS A 162 21.88 -8.78 -5.17
N HIS A 163 21.19 -9.09 -6.26
CA HIS A 163 19.95 -8.41 -6.65
C HIS A 163 18.69 -9.04 -6.06
N LEU A 164 18.65 -10.37 -5.97
CA LEU A 164 17.49 -11.16 -5.53
C LEU A 164 17.59 -11.61 -4.07
N GLY A 165 18.80 -11.66 -3.51
CA GLY A 165 19.04 -12.11 -2.14
C GLY A 165 18.27 -11.28 -1.13
N ASN A 166 17.40 -11.94 -0.35
CA ASN A 166 16.57 -11.30 0.68
C ASN A 166 15.77 -10.08 0.17
N LEU A 167 15.35 -10.09 -1.09
CA LEU A 167 14.69 -8.98 -1.75
C LEU A 167 13.49 -8.46 -0.95
N GLN A 168 12.50 -9.33 -0.69
CA GLN A 168 11.27 -8.96 0.01
C GLN A 168 11.55 -8.45 1.43
N PHE A 169 12.46 -9.10 2.16
CA PHE A 169 12.86 -8.70 3.51
C PHE A 169 13.50 -7.30 3.53
N THR A 170 14.38 -7.01 2.57
CA THR A 170 15.06 -5.72 2.47
C THR A 170 14.10 -4.59 2.14
N VAL A 171 13.17 -4.85 1.20
CA VAL A 171 12.09 -3.90 0.85
C VAL A 171 11.21 -3.61 2.07
N TRP A 172 10.74 -4.65 2.77
CA TRP A 172 9.93 -4.49 3.97
C TRP A 172 10.66 -3.72 5.08
N LYS A 173 11.96 -4.00 5.30
CA LYS A 173 12.78 -3.31 6.29
C LYS A 173 12.89 -1.81 5.97
N LYS A 174 13.06 -1.43 4.70
CA LYS A 174 13.04 -0.03 4.25
C LYS A 174 11.65 0.59 4.39
N MET A 175 10.60 -0.16 4.07
CA MET A 175 9.21 0.27 4.17
C MET A 175 8.83 0.66 5.61
N LYS A 176 9.39 -0.01 6.62
CA LYS A 176 9.20 0.37 8.02
C LYS A 176 9.58 1.83 8.31
N ASN A 177 10.57 2.38 7.62
CA ASN A 177 11.06 3.74 7.86
C ASN A 177 10.16 4.85 7.27
N ILE A 178 9.26 4.50 6.35
CA ILE A 178 8.30 5.46 5.76
C ILE A 178 6.95 5.48 6.52
N ILE A 179 6.71 4.51 7.39
CA ILE A 179 5.47 4.43 8.17
C ILE A 179 5.59 5.34 9.40
N GLN A 180 4.91 6.48 9.38
CA GLN A 180 4.76 7.32 10.56
C GLN A 180 3.66 6.75 11.46
N TYR A 181 3.97 6.58 12.75
CA TYR A 181 2.99 6.12 13.74
C TYR A 181 2.06 7.28 14.10
N THR A 182 0.93 7.40 13.41
CA THR A 182 -0.10 8.38 13.74
C THR A 182 -1.08 7.79 14.74
N PHE A 183 -1.04 8.30 15.98
CA PHE A 183 -2.09 8.03 16.98
C PHE A 183 -3.34 8.76 16.50
N ALA A 184 -4.24 8.07 15.81
CA ALA A 184 -5.53 8.65 15.45
C ALA A 184 -6.28 8.99 16.76
N ASP A 185 -6.50 10.28 17.00
CA ASP A 185 -7.14 10.78 18.21
C ASP A 185 -8.61 10.29 18.23
N LEU A 186 -8.87 9.17 18.91
CA LEU A 186 -10.17 8.51 19.06
C LEU A 186 -11.18 9.33 19.89
N ARG A 187 -11.00 10.65 20.00
CA ARG A 187 -11.71 11.51 20.95
C ARG A 187 -13.03 12.11 20.46
N SER A 188 -13.47 11.86 19.23
CA SER A 188 -14.74 12.44 18.75
C SER A 188 -16.02 11.68 19.13
N LEU A 189 -15.96 10.58 19.89
CA LEU A 189 -17.13 9.73 20.18
C LEU A 189 -17.89 10.00 21.48
N LEU A 190 -17.55 11.01 22.29
CA LEU A 190 -18.33 11.33 23.49
C LEU A 190 -19.44 12.35 23.18
N ILE A 191 -20.62 11.83 22.84
CA ILE A 191 -21.87 12.60 22.88
C ILE A 191 -22.19 12.92 24.35
N PRO A 192 -22.40 14.19 24.74
CA PRO A 192 -22.87 14.52 26.08
C PRO A 192 -24.33 14.07 26.21
N SER A 193 -24.53 12.91 26.84
CA SER A 193 -25.83 12.52 27.36
C SER A 193 -26.25 13.56 28.40
N LYS A 194 -27.20 14.45 28.05
CA LYS A 194 -27.95 15.19 29.07
C LYS A 194 -28.80 14.16 29.82
N LYS A 195 -28.24 13.58 30.88
CA LYS A 195 -29.01 12.85 31.90
C LYS A 195 -30.13 13.76 32.36
N GLY A 196 -31.37 13.35 32.11
CA GLY A 196 -32.53 13.95 32.73
C GLY A 196 -32.38 13.82 34.25
N THR A 197 -32.22 14.95 34.92
CA THR A 197 -32.39 15.06 36.37
C THR A 197 -33.82 14.66 36.69
N ARG A 198 -33.99 13.43 37.20
CA ARG A 198 -35.20 13.02 37.92
C ARG A 198 -35.31 13.87 39.18
N ASN A 199 -36.50 14.38 39.41
CA ASN A 199 -36.96 14.88 40.70
C ASN A 199 -36.58 13.91 41.82
N MET A 200 -36.06 14.46 42.92
CA MET A 200 -36.12 13.84 44.23
C MET A 200 -37.12 14.65 45.05
N ASN A 201 -38.13 13.96 45.57
CA ASN A 201 -39.11 14.43 46.55
C ASN A 201 -38.42 15.08 47.75
N ILE A 202 -38.98 16.18 48.27
CA ILE A 202 -39.67 16.25 49.58
C ILE A 202 -40.87 17.17 49.39
#